data_AF-Q4PK64-F1
#
_entry.id   AF-Q4PK64-F1
#
_cell.length_a   1.000
_cell.length_b   1.000
_cell.length_c   1.000
_cell.angle_alpha   90.00
_cell.angle_beta   90.00
_cell.angle_gamma   90.00
#
_symmetry.space_group_name_H-M   'P 1'
#
loop_
_entity.id
_entity.type
_entity.pdbx_description
1 polymer ?
#
loop_
_entity_poly.entity_id
_entity_poly.type
_entity_poly.pdbx_seq_one_letter_code
_entity_poly.pdbx_strand_id
1 'polypeptide(L)'
;MTNPFYEDYKNEFQVPNFKSIKIDHYLPAFEEGIRAREKEIINISNNDKNPSFENTIAELEKSGELLTKVTAVFYNLLSADTNDDLDKLS
;
A
#
# COMPACT_ATOMS: atom_id res chain seq x y z
N MET A 1 -5.47 12.84 -13.08
CA MET A 1 -4.02 12.58 -12.85
C MET A 1 -3.92 11.20 -12.23
N THR A 2 -2.98 10.37 -12.67
CA THR A 2 -2.78 9.02 -12.12
C THR A 2 -2.06 9.13 -10.77
N ASN A 3 -2.50 8.36 -9.76
CA ASN A 3 -1.85 8.31 -8.46
C ASN A 3 -0.53 7.50 -8.58
N PRO A 4 0.64 8.08 -8.24
CA PRO A 4 1.94 7.40 -8.38
C PRO A 4 2.08 6.09 -7.59
N PHE A 5 1.28 5.88 -6.55
CA PHE A 5 1.30 4.64 -5.78
C PHE A 5 0.76 3.43 -6.58
N TYR A 6 -0.11 3.67 -7.57
CA TYR A 6 -0.76 2.62 -8.37
C TYR A 6 0.11 2.02 -9.48
N GLU A 7 1.32 2.56 -9.69
CA GLU A 7 2.26 2.09 -10.70
C GLU A 7 3.60 1.73 -10.05
N ASP A 8 4.30 0.72 -10.56
CA ASP A 8 5.66 0.43 -10.13
C ASP A 8 6.60 1.62 -10.31
N TYR A 9 7.51 1.79 -9.34
CA TYR A 9 8.53 2.82 -9.43
C TYR A 9 9.58 2.41 -10.46
N LYS A 10 9.85 3.30 -11.42
CA LYS A 10 10.71 3.01 -12.59
C LYS A 10 12.20 3.24 -12.37
N ASN A 11 12.59 3.74 -11.20
CA ASN A 11 13.99 3.98 -10.85
C ASN A 11 14.66 2.70 -10.32
N GLU A 12 15.99 2.76 -10.22
CA GLU A 12 16.80 1.68 -9.67
C GLU A 12 16.29 1.30 -8.28
N PHE A 13 16.18 0.00 -8.02
CA PHE A 13 15.67 -0.57 -6.76
C PHE A 13 14.22 -0.22 -6.39
N GLN A 14 13.41 0.29 -7.33
CA GLN A 14 12.03 0.71 -7.06
C GLN A 14 11.93 1.70 -5.89
N VAL A 15 12.80 2.72 -5.86
CA VAL A 15 12.75 3.78 -4.86
C VAL A 15 11.53 4.70 -5.13
N PRO A 16 10.80 5.18 -4.12
CA PRO A 16 9.72 6.13 -4.33
C PRO A 16 10.22 7.42 -5.00
N ASN A 17 9.56 7.86 -6.09
CA ASN A 17 9.82 9.17 -6.66
C ASN A 17 9.08 10.25 -5.87
N PHE A 18 9.66 10.66 -4.74
CA PHE A 18 9.06 11.65 -3.81
C PHE A 18 8.62 12.95 -4.50
N LYS A 19 9.32 13.40 -5.56
CA LYS A 19 8.94 14.61 -6.32
C LYS A 19 7.59 14.49 -7.02
N SER A 20 7.15 13.28 -7.32
CA SER A 20 5.87 13.01 -7.99
C SER A 20 4.72 12.78 -7.01
N ILE A 21 5.03 12.48 -5.74
CA ILE A 21 4.06 12.18 -4.70
C ILE A 21 3.62 13.50 -4.06
N LYS A 22 2.31 13.71 -4.00
CA LYS A 22 1.66 14.89 -3.43
C LYS A 22 0.76 14.45 -2.29
N ILE A 23 0.43 15.37 -1.40
CA ILE A 23 -0.40 15.09 -0.22
C ILE A 23 -1.76 14.48 -0.64
N ASP A 24 -2.39 15.04 -1.67
CA ASP A 24 -3.68 14.55 -2.19
C ASP A 24 -3.63 13.11 -2.76
N HIS A 25 -2.45 12.51 -2.91
CA HIS A 25 -2.31 11.13 -3.34
C HIS A 25 -2.43 10.12 -2.18
N TYR A 26 -2.21 10.52 -0.93
CA TYR A 26 -2.18 9.59 0.20
C TYR A 26 -3.56 9.02 0.52
N LEU A 27 -4.55 9.87 0.78
CA LEU A 27 -5.88 9.41 1.21
C LEU A 27 -6.51 8.43 0.18
N PRO A 28 -6.55 8.74 -1.14
CA PRO A 28 -7.07 7.78 -2.11
C PRO A 28 -6.23 6.50 -2.24
N ALA A 29 -4.92 6.55 -1.97
CA ALA A 29 -4.07 5.36 -2.00
C ALA A 29 -4.25 4.48 -0.76
N PHE A 30 -4.48 5.08 0.41
CA PHE A 30 -4.85 4.36 1.63
C PHE A 30 -6.19 3.65 1.47
N GLU A 31 -7.23 4.37 1.03
CA GLU A 31 -8.57 3.79 0.82
C GLU A 31 -8.54 2.62 -0.17
N GLU A 32 -7.86 2.81 -1.31
CA GLU A 32 -7.73 1.75 -2.30
C GLU A 32 -6.86 0.59 -1.80
N GLY A 33 -5.78 0.86 -1.07
CA GLY A 33 -4.92 -0.16 -0.48
C GLY A 33 -5.64 -1.02 0.56
N ILE A 34 -6.45 -0.40 1.42
CA ILE A 34 -7.30 -1.08 2.41
C ILE A 34 -8.33 -1.95 1.68
N ARG A 35 -9.05 -1.37 0.71
CA ARG A 35 -10.08 -2.07 -0.07
C ARG A 35 -9.51 -3.27 -0.83
N ALA A 36 -8.33 -3.11 -1.44
CA ALA A 36 -7.64 -4.18 -2.17
C ALA A 36 -7.24 -5.31 -1.21
N ARG A 37 -6.61 -4.97 -0.08
CA ARG A 37 -6.21 -5.95 0.94
C ARG A 37 -7.41 -6.70 1.50
N GLU A 38 -8.50 -6.02 1.85
CA GLU A 38 -9.72 -6.67 2.34
C GLU A 38 -10.24 -7.71 1.33
N LYS A 39 -10.27 -7.37 0.05
CA LYS A 39 -10.68 -8.29 -1.01
C LYS A 39 -9.75 -9.51 -1.10
N GLU A 40 -8.45 -9.31 -1.00
CA GLU A 40 -7.45 -10.40 -1.00
C GLU A 40 -7.66 -11.32 0.21
N ILE A 41 -7.84 -10.77 1.41
CA ILE A 41 -8.12 -11.53 2.62
C ILE A 41 -9.41 -12.34 2.49
N ILE A 42 -10.49 -11.75 1.96
CA ILE A 42 -11.76 -12.45 1.72
C ILE A 42 -11.56 -13.63 0.74
N ASN A 43 -10.76 -13.43 -0.31
CA ASN A 43 -10.48 -14.50 -1.27
C ASN A 43 -9.66 -15.64 -0.63
N ILE A 44 -8.69 -15.31 0.23
CA ILE A 44 -7.90 -16.30 0.98
C ILE A 44 -8.81 -17.05 1.95
N SER A 45 -9.67 -16.36 2.70
CA SER A 45 -10.55 -16.98 3.70
C SER A 45 -11.64 -17.86 3.09
N ASN A 46 -12.11 -17.52 1.89
CA ASN A 46 -13.14 -18.26 1.16
C ASN A 46 -12.56 -19.29 0.19
N ASN A 47 -11.28 -19.65 0.32
CA ASN A 47 -10.67 -20.66 -0.53
C ASN A 47 -11.16 -22.06 -0.13
N ASP A 48 -11.90 -22.73 -1.03
CA ASP A 48 -12.51 -24.04 -0.77
C ASP A 48 -11.50 -25.22 -0.77
N LYS A 49 -10.21 -24.97 -1.04
CA LYS A 49 -9.17 -26.01 -0.99
C LYS A 49 -8.78 -26.28 0.47
N ASN A 50 -8.29 -27.50 0.75
CA ASN A 50 -7.67 -27.79 2.03
C ASN A 50 -6.55 -26.76 2.33
N PRO A 51 -6.54 -26.13 3.52
CA PRO A 51 -5.52 -25.14 3.86
C PRO A 51 -4.11 -25.70 3.75
N SER A 52 -3.22 -24.93 3.12
CA SER A 52 -1.80 -25.21 2.98
C SER A 52 -1.00 -23.94 3.28
N PHE A 53 0.32 -24.08 3.43
CA PHE A 53 1.19 -22.92 3.58
C PHE A 53 1.06 -21.96 2.39
N GLU A 54 1.03 -22.50 1.17
CA GLU A 54 0.96 -21.72 -0.07
C GLU A 54 -0.34 -20.96 -0.19
N ASN A 55 -1.49 -21.60 0.09
CA ASN A 55 -2.80 -20.98 -0.15
C ASN A 55 -3.30 -20.11 1.01
N THR A 56 -2.63 -20.16 2.16
CA THR A 56 -2.97 -19.37 3.35
C THR A 56 -1.84 -18.43 3.70
N ILE A 57 -0.71 -18.94 4.21
CA ILE A 57 0.36 -18.10 4.76
C ILE A 57 1.08 -17.30 3.66
N ALA A 58 1.44 -17.94 2.55
CA ALA A 58 2.15 -17.26 1.48
C ALA A 58 1.27 -16.22 0.76
N GLU A 59 -0.04 -16.47 0.61
CA GLU A 59 -0.97 -15.47 0.06
C GLU A 59 -1.25 -14.34 1.05
N LEU A 60 -1.34 -14.62 2.35
CA LEU A 60 -1.45 -13.57 3.38
C LEU A 60 -0.23 -12.64 3.35
N GLU A 61 0.98 -13.19 3.20
CA GLU A 61 2.23 -12.42 3.12
C GLU A 61 2.28 -11.52 1.88
N LYS A 62 1.75 -11.99 0.75
CA LYS A 62 1.68 -11.19 -0.49
C LYS A 62 0.58 -10.12 -0.46
N SER A 63 -0.40 -10.25 0.42
CA SER A 63 -1.55 -9.34 0.47
C SER A 63 -1.17 -7.92 0.89
N GLY A 64 -1.88 -6.93 0.35
CA GLY A 64 -1.76 -5.54 0.75
C GLY A 64 -0.56 -4.81 0.18
N GLU A 65 -0.05 -5.20 -0.99
CA GLU A 65 1.10 -4.57 -1.65
C GLU A 65 0.95 -3.04 -1.76
N LEU A 66 -0.19 -2.56 -2.27
CA LEU A 66 -0.45 -1.12 -2.38
C LEU A 66 -0.47 -0.43 -1.01
N LEU A 67 -1.10 -1.06 -0.02
CA LEU A 67 -1.17 -0.52 1.34
C LEU A 67 0.22 -0.44 1.98
N THR A 68 1.06 -1.45 1.80
CA THR A 68 2.46 -1.45 2.22
C THR A 68 3.26 -0.33 1.54
N LYS A 69 3.04 -0.11 0.25
CA LYS A 69 3.74 0.93 -0.52
C LYS A 69 3.39 2.34 -0.06
N VAL A 70 2.10 2.65 0.14
CA VAL A 70 1.68 3.98 0.62
C VAL A 70 2.10 4.22 2.07
N THR A 71 1.94 3.23 2.94
CA THR A 71 2.32 3.33 4.37
C THR A 71 3.83 3.56 4.54
N ALA A 72 4.66 2.85 3.78
CA ALA A 72 6.12 3.00 3.86
C ALA A 72 6.57 4.43 3.56
N VAL A 73 5.99 5.06 2.53
CA VAL A 73 6.31 6.45 2.16
C VAL A 73 5.69 7.44 3.14
N PHE A 74 4.42 7.24 3.50
CA PHE A 74 3.70 8.13 4.40
C PHE A 74 4.38 8.24 5.76
N TYR A 75 4.64 7.11 6.42
CA TYR A 75 5.26 7.12 7.76
C TYR A 75 6.73 7.53 7.73
N ASN A 76 7.44 7.32 6.62
CA ASN A 76 8.77 7.88 6.44
C ASN A 76 8.75 9.42 6.48
N LEU A 77 7.88 10.06 5.69
CA LEU A 77 7.76 11.53 5.69
C LEU A 77 7.15 12.06 6.99
N LEU A 78 6.12 11.41 7.53
CA LEU A 78 5.51 11.79 8.82
C LEU A 78 6.55 11.80 9.95
N SER A 79 7.53 10.89 9.93
CA SER A 79 8.59 10.87 10.94
C SER A 79 9.75 11.83 10.67
N ALA A 80 10.14 12.03 9.41
CA ALA A 80 11.39 12.70 9.06
C ALA A 80 11.21 14.15 8.57
N ASP A 81 10.04 14.47 7.98
CA ASP A 81 9.78 15.72 7.27
C ASP A 81 8.26 16.03 7.23
N THR A 82 7.62 16.05 8.40
CA THR A 82 6.16 16.26 8.51
C THR A 82 5.74 17.71 8.26
N ASN A 83 4.45 17.90 8.01
CA ASN A 83 3.76 19.19 7.95
C ASN A 83 2.30 19.04 8.40
N ASP A 84 1.60 20.16 8.63
CA ASP A 84 0.22 20.18 9.11
C ASP A 84 -0.75 19.36 8.26
N ASP A 85 -0.52 19.23 6.95
CA ASP A 85 -1.41 18.51 6.05
C ASP A 85 -1.15 17.00 6.08
N LEU A 86 0.11 16.57 6.25
CA LEU A 86 0.44 15.16 6.51
C LEU A 86 -0.01 14.72 7.91
N ASP A 87 0.14 15.57 8.92
CA ASP A 87 -0.27 15.29 10.30
C ASP A 87 -1.79 15.08 10.42
N LYS A 88 -2.60 15.86 9.68
CA LYS A 88 -4.06 15.67 9.61
C LYS A 88 -4.49 14.31 9.04
N LEU A 89 -3.59 13.60 8.36
CA LEU A 89 -3.86 12.29 7.76
C LEU A 89 -3.41 11.12 8.65
N SER A 90 -2.77 11.37 9.80
CA SER A 90 -2.25 10.32 10.69
C SER A 90 -3.31 9.66 11.55
#